data_AF-A0A5C8B4V8-F1
#
_entry.id   AF-A0A5C8B4V8-F1
#
_cell.length_a   1.000
_cell.length_b   1.000
_cell.length_c   1.000
_cell.angle_alpha   90.00
_cell.angle_beta   90.00
_cell.angle_gamma   90.00
#
_symmetry.space_group_name_H-M   'P 1'
#
loop_
_entity.id
_entity.type
_entity.pdbx_description
1 polymer ?
#
loop_
_entity_poly.entity_id
_entity_poly.type
_entity_poly.pdbx_seq_one_letter_code
_entity_poly.pdbx_strand_id
1 'polypeptide(L)'
;MVYAGESSPFQRYDNNLTLGYYNVIYGDGDSTGGIDIHAEALLDMGLWLSAGAGYVLYYNRTSSVLNKVTGASLAINAGYAFLTLENKLNLIPYVRMQHIGQSLSTGYDSSQVDYTDAYGPGLITEYDAIRDTLKFRFDTNVLFSNTKSSFVSPNNYPDQSNTNTLWSFSPSIQYNITKVLTTQFIYSYTINTYNPSMSANTFDFRIGIIY
;
A
#
# COMPACT_ATOMS: atom_id res chain seq x y z
N MET A 1 -7.80 -7.27 -32.27
CA MET A 1 -6.55 -6.54 -32.64
C MET A 1 -6.47 -5.34 -31.73
N VAL A 2 -5.49 -5.32 -30.82
CA VAL A 2 -5.23 -4.17 -29.94
C VAL A 2 -4.60 -3.10 -30.83
N TYR A 3 -5.29 -1.96 -30.98
CA TYR A 3 -4.73 -0.80 -31.66
C TYR A 3 -3.55 -0.27 -30.84
N ALA A 4 -2.34 -0.47 -31.35
CA ALA A 4 -1.20 0.34 -30.97
C ALA A 4 -1.39 1.70 -31.66
N GLY A 5 -1.67 2.76 -30.90
CA GLY A 5 -1.74 4.10 -31.49
C GLY A 5 -2.36 5.23 -30.67
N GLU A 6 -3.10 4.96 -29.58
CA GLU A 6 -3.61 6.02 -28.71
C GLU A 6 -3.09 5.85 -27.29
N SER A 7 -2.47 6.90 -26.75
CA SER A 7 -2.07 7.03 -25.36
C SER A 7 -3.27 6.75 -24.46
N SER A 8 -3.15 5.82 -23.51
CA SER A 8 -4.25 5.52 -22.58
C SER A 8 -4.66 6.81 -21.86
N PRO A 9 -5.97 7.15 -21.81
CA PRO A 9 -6.41 8.34 -21.08
C PRO A 9 -6.11 8.25 -19.58
N PHE A 10 -5.84 7.04 -19.07
CA PHE A 10 -5.46 6.83 -17.68
C PHE A 10 -4.01 7.25 -17.38
N GLN A 11 -3.14 7.41 -18.39
CA GLN A 11 -1.78 7.91 -18.19
C GLN A 11 -1.76 9.29 -17.50
N ARG A 12 -2.80 10.09 -17.74
CA ARG A 12 -2.96 11.40 -17.11
C ARG A 12 -3.13 11.33 -15.59
N TYR A 13 -3.62 10.21 -15.10
CA TYR A 13 -3.74 9.92 -13.68
C TYR A 13 -2.56 9.11 -13.17
N ASP A 14 -2.08 8.15 -13.96
CA ASP A 14 -1.20 7.05 -13.51
C ASP A 14 0.29 7.30 -13.78
N ASN A 15 0.66 8.47 -14.29
CA ASN A 15 2.05 8.93 -14.37
C ASN A 15 2.25 10.01 -13.31
N ASN A 16 2.47 9.59 -12.07
CA ASN A 16 2.55 10.53 -10.96
C ASN A 16 3.60 10.12 -9.91
N LEU A 17 3.99 11.11 -9.10
CA LEU A 17 4.73 10.93 -7.87
C LEU A 17 3.98 11.62 -6.74
N THR A 18 3.58 10.86 -5.72
CA THR A 18 2.82 11.34 -4.58
C THR A 18 3.57 11.19 -3.28
N LEU A 19 3.40 12.15 -2.38
CA LEU A 19 3.70 12.05 -0.95
C LEU A 19 2.41 11.74 -0.21
N GLY A 20 2.41 10.68 0.60
CA GLY A 20 1.27 10.24 1.38
C GLY A 20 1.47 10.44 2.88
N TYR A 21 0.36 10.70 3.56
CA TYR A 21 0.22 10.49 5.00
C TYR A 21 -0.90 9.47 5.21
N TYR A 22 -0.60 8.43 5.98
CA TYR A 22 -1.56 7.40 6.27
C TYR A 22 -1.70 7.15 7.77
N ASN A 23 -2.91 6.74 8.16
CA ASN A 23 -3.22 6.26 9.49
C ASN A 23 -3.85 4.87 9.38
N VAL A 24 -3.36 3.94 10.19
CA VAL A 24 -3.84 2.56 10.30
C VAL A 24 -4.52 2.40 11.64
N ILE A 25 -5.69 1.78 11.66
CA ILE A 25 -6.46 1.42 12.85
C ILE A 25 -6.68 -0.09 12.83
N TYR A 26 -6.15 -0.79 13.83
CA TYR A 26 -6.25 -2.24 13.98
C TYR A 26 -7.56 -2.64 14.67
N GLY A 27 -7.95 -3.91 14.53
CA GLY A 27 -9.20 -4.44 15.07
C GLY A 27 -9.29 -4.42 16.61
N ASP A 28 -8.16 -4.33 17.30
CA ASP A 28 -8.05 -4.14 18.75
C ASP A 28 -8.13 -2.67 19.20
N GLY A 29 -8.20 -1.72 18.25
CA GLY A 29 -8.30 -0.28 18.51
C GLY A 29 -6.97 0.46 18.54
N ASP A 30 -5.83 -0.24 18.42
CA ASP A 30 -4.53 0.41 18.29
C ASP A 30 -4.44 1.16 16.96
N SER A 31 -3.67 2.25 16.93
CA SER A 31 -3.48 3.04 15.70
C SER A 31 -2.04 3.46 15.50
N THR A 32 -1.65 3.54 14.22
CA THR A 32 -0.30 3.95 13.81
C THR A 32 -0.39 4.94 12.66
N GLY A 33 0.55 5.85 12.57
CA GLY A 33 0.62 6.84 11.50
C GLY A 33 1.98 6.79 10.82
N GLY A 34 2.00 7.07 9.52
CA GLY A 34 3.23 7.06 8.74
C GLY A 34 3.18 8.01 7.55
N ILE A 35 4.33 8.15 6.91
CA ILE A 35 4.49 8.88 5.67
C ILE A 35 5.03 7.93 4.61
N ASP A 36 4.62 8.13 3.36
CA ASP A 36 5.16 7.37 2.23
C ASP A 36 5.40 8.26 1.01
N ILE A 37 6.19 7.71 0.09
CA ILE A 37 6.33 8.22 -1.27
C ILE A 37 5.89 7.09 -2.19
N HIS A 38 5.10 7.42 -3.20
CA HIS A 38 4.62 6.46 -4.20
C HIS A 38 4.75 7.04 -5.59
N ALA A 39 5.25 6.21 -6.50
CA ALA A 39 5.33 6.51 -7.92
C ALA A 39 4.48 5.50 -8.70
N GLU A 40 3.76 5.98 -9.69
CA GLU A 40 2.99 5.18 -10.62
C GLU A 40 3.38 5.58 -12.04
N ALA A 41 3.43 4.59 -12.94
CA ALA A 41 3.67 4.80 -14.36
C ALA A 41 2.83 3.83 -15.21
N LEU A 42 2.08 4.38 -16.17
CA LEU A 42 1.41 3.65 -17.24
C LEU A 42 2.07 3.97 -18.58
N LEU A 43 2.72 2.97 -19.17
CA LEU A 43 3.41 3.11 -20.46
C LEU A 43 2.44 2.95 -21.63
N ASP A 44 2.80 3.51 -22.79
CA ASP A 44 1.96 3.50 -24.01
C ASP A 44 1.56 2.09 -24.46
N MET A 45 2.38 1.09 -24.15
CA MET A 45 2.12 -0.32 -24.45
C MET A 45 1.15 -1.00 -23.45
N GLY A 46 0.56 -0.25 -22.52
CA GLY A 46 -0.33 -0.77 -21.48
C GLY A 46 0.39 -1.38 -20.27
N LEU A 47 1.73 -1.41 -20.24
CA LEU A 47 2.47 -1.85 -19.06
C LEU A 47 2.27 -0.84 -17.93
N TRP A 48 1.80 -1.32 -16.78
CA TRP A 48 1.59 -0.54 -15.58
C TRP A 48 2.58 -0.95 -14.50
N LEU A 49 3.24 0.03 -13.88
CA LEU A 49 4.22 -0.16 -12.83
C LEU A 49 3.92 0.79 -11.68
N SER A 50 4.07 0.31 -10.44
CA SER A 50 3.98 1.18 -9.27
C SER A 50 4.97 0.76 -8.21
N ALA A 51 5.49 1.73 -7.47
CA ALA A 51 6.40 1.47 -6.36
C ALA A 51 6.13 2.47 -5.23
N GLY A 52 6.07 1.98 -4.00
CA GLY A 52 5.86 2.78 -2.80
C GLY A 52 6.88 2.45 -1.74
N ALA A 53 7.41 3.49 -1.09
CA ALA A 53 8.32 3.35 0.05
C ALA A 53 7.77 4.16 1.23
N GLY A 54 7.61 3.52 2.38
CA GLY A 54 7.00 4.11 3.56
C GLY A 54 7.92 4.09 4.77
N TYR A 55 7.69 5.02 5.69
CA TYR A 55 8.32 5.04 7.00
C TYR A 55 7.28 5.29 8.08
N VAL A 56 7.35 4.50 9.15
CA VAL A 56 6.46 4.59 10.30
C VAL A 56 7.27 4.85 11.57
N LEU A 57 6.76 5.74 12.41
CA LEU A 57 7.26 5.97 13.77
C LEU A 57 6.05 6.17 14.68
N TYR A 58 5.89 5.30 15.67
CA TYR A 58 4.86 5.49 16.69
C TYR A 58 5.33 4.96 18.04
N TYR A 59 4.60 5.35 19.07
CA TYR A 59 4.80 4.88 20.42
C TYR A 59 3.58 4.09 20.87
N ASN A 60 3.79 2.84 21.30
CA ASN A 60 2.74 2.02 21.91
C ASN A 60 2.98 1.94 23.42
N ARG A 61 1.91 1.91 24.22
CA ARG A 61 2.00 1.71 25.65
C ARG A 61 1.47 0.34 26.04
N THR A 62 2.38 -0.59 26.34
CA THR A 62 2.01 -1.92 26.87
C THR A 62 2.24 -1.94 28.37
N SER A 63 1.19 -2.13 29.17
CA SER A 63 1.28 -2.36 30.62
C SER A 63 2.22 -1.40 31.39
N SER A 64 2.12 -0.09 31.10
CA SER A 64 2.93 1.01 31.67
C SER A 64 4.31 1.27 31.03
N VAL A 65 4.74 0.47 30.06
CA VAL A 65 5.98 0.68 29.31
C VAL A 65 5.69 1.41 28.01
N LEU A 66 6.40 2.51 27.74
CA LEU A 66 6.36 3.18 26.45
C LEU A 66 7.34 2.49 25.50
N ASN A 67 6.80 1.79 24.52
CA ASN A 67 7.56 1.12 23.48
C ASN A 67 7.65 2.03 22.26
N LYS A 68 8.84 2.11 21.67
CA LYS A 68 9.06 2.84 20.42
C LYS A 68 9.05 1.83 19.28
N VAL A 69 8.22 2.07 18.27
CA VAL A 69 8.20 1.30 17.03
C VAL A 69 8.66 2.17 15.88
N THR A 70 9.65 1.70 15.13
CA THR A 70 10.12 2.29 13.89
C THR A 70 10.08 1.25 12.79
N GLY A 71 9.69 1.63 11.59
CA GLY A 71 9.72 0.71 10.47
C GLY A 71 9.81 1.37 9.13
N ALA A 72 10.24 0.60 8.15
CA ALA A 72 10.27 0.98 6.75
C ALA A 72 9.57 -0.10 5.92
N SER A 73 8.96 0.31 4.82
CA SER A 73 8.33 -0.58 3.87
C SER A 73 8.71 -0.23 2.45
N LEU A 74 8.72 -1.25 1.59
CA LEU A 74 8.85 -1.12 0.14
C LEU A 74 7.81 -2.05 -0.48
N ALA A 75 7.03 -1.54 -1.42
CA ALA A 75 6.12 -2.32 -2.24
C ALA A 75 6.35 -1.99 -3.72
N ILE A 76 6.34 -3.02 -4.56
CA ILE A 76 6.47 -2.91 -6.01
C ILE A 76 5.36 -3.71 -6.65
N ASN A 77 4.69 -3.11 -7.63
CA ASN A 77 3.60 -3.70 -8.38
C ASN A 77 3.91 -3.61 -9.88
N ALA A 78 3.54 -4.66 -10.61
CA ALA A 78 3.62 -4.68 -12.07
C ALA A 78 2.38 -5.38 -12.65
N GLY A 79 1.81 -4.79 -13.70
CA GLY A 79 0.57 -5.26 -14.30
C GLY A 79 0.37 -4.76 -15.72
N TYR A 80 -0.80 -5.03 -16.28
CA TYR A 80 -1.13 -4.61 -17.64
C TYR A 80 -2.53 -4.01 -17.70
N ALA A 81 -2.64 -2.80 -18.26
CA ALA A 81 -3.87 -2.03 -18.37
C ALA A 81 -4.69 -2.44 -19.60
N PHE A 82 -5.92 -2.89 -19.35
CA PHE A 82 -6.90 -3.20 -20.38
C PHE A 82 -7.97 -2.11 -20.42
N LEU A 83 -7.95 -1.31 -21.49
CA LEU A 83 -9.00 -0.34 -21.76
C LEU A 83 -10.27 -1.05 -22.22
N THR A 84 -11.38 -0.72 -21.57
CA THR A 84 -12.71 -1.24 -21.86
C THR A 84 -13.75 -0.11 -21.77
N LEU A 85 -14.99 -0.37 -22.16
CA LEU A 85 -16.10 0.61 -22.14
C LEU A 85 -15.73 1.95 -22.78
N GLU A 86 -15.40 1.96 -24.08
CA GLU A 86 -15.08 3.18 -24.84
C GLU A 86 -13.99 4.05 -24.16
N ASN A 87 -12.94 3.41 -23.64
CA ASN A 87 -11.80 4.07 -22.99
C ASN A 87 -12.17 4.88 -21.72
N LYS A 88 -13.24 4.48 -21.01
CA LYS A 88 -13.62 5.05 -19.70
C LYS A 88 -13.38 4.11 -18.53
N LEU A 89 -13.15 2.82 -18.78
CA LEU A 89 -12.83 1.84 -17.75
C LEU A 89 -11.44 1.24 -18.02
N ASN A 90 -10.62 1.19 -16.99
CA ASN A 90 -9.32 0.51 -16.99
C ASN A 90 -9.37 -0.69 -16.06
N LEU A 91 -8.93 -1.85 -16.54
CA LEU A 91 -8.77 -3.05 -15.73
C LEU A 91 -7.29 -3.43 -15.72
N ILE A 92 -6.69 -3.49 -14.54
CA ILE A 92 -5.26 -3.78 -14.38
C ILE A 92 -5.09 -4.99 -13.46
N PRO A 93 -5.03 -6.23 -13.98
CA PRO A 93 -4.46 -7.34 -13.23
C PRO A 93 -2.97 -7.08 -12.99
N TYR A 94 -2.50 -7.36 -11.79
CA TYR A 94 -1.12 -7.10 -11.40
C TYR A 94 -0.60 -8.15 -10.40
N VAL A 95 0.72 -8.16 -10.25
CA VAL A 95 1.42 -8.87 -9.18
C VAL A 95 2.10 -7.86 -8.27
N ARG A 96 2.09 -8.15 -6.97
CA ARG A 96 2.67 -7.33 -5.92
C ARG A 96 3.76 -8.10 -5.20
N MET A 97 4.82 -7.37 -4.84
CA MET A 97 5.82 -7.78 -3.87
C MET A 97 5.99 -6.67 -2.84
N GLN A 98 6.13 -7.04 -1.59
CA GLN A 98 6.28 -6.10 -0.49
C GLN A 98 7.25 -6.65 0.55
N HIS A 99 8.08 -5.76 1.07
CA HIS A 99 8.95 -5.99 2.21
C HIS A 99 8.65 -4.94 3.29
N ILE A 100 8.51 -5.37 4.53
CA ILE A 100 8.37 -4.50 5.70
C ILE A 100 9.43 -4.92 6.73
N GLY A 101 10.23 -3.98 7.19
CA GLY A 101 11.10 -4.14 8.35
C GLY A 101 10.63 -3.23 9.48
N GLN A 102 10.40 -3.78 10.67
CA GLN A 102 9.99 -3.04 11.85
C GLN A 102 10.89 -3.40 13.03
N SER A 103 11.17 -2.42 13.89
CA SER A 103 11.87 -2.61 15.14
C SER A 103 11.04 -2.04 16.28
N LEU A 104 10.83 -2.88 17.28
CA LEU A 104 10.20 -2.55 18.55
C LEU A 104 11.31 -2.46 19.60
N SER A 105 11.54 -1.26 20.13
CA SER A 105 12.41 -1.06 21.30
C SER A 105 11.54 -1.01 22.54
N THR A 106 11.75 -1.96 23.47
CA THR A 106 11.12 -1.92 24.79
C THR A 106 12.06 -1.23 25.78
N GLY A 107 11.51 -0.63 26.84
CA GLY A 107 12.28 0.13 27.83
C GLY A 107 13.22 -0.69 28.74
N TYR A 108 13.45 -1.98 28.47
CA TYR A 108 14.14 -2.93 29.35
C TYR A 108 15.37 -3.62 28.70
N ASP A 109 16.16 -2.89 27.93
CA ASP A 109 17.31 -3.43 27.15
C ASP A 109 16.94 -4.51 26.11
N SER A 110 15.65 -4.67 25.78
CA SER A 110 15.19 -5.62 24.77
C SER A 110 14.61 -4.95 23.55
N SER A 111 15.04 -5.43 22.39
CA SER A 111 14.43 -5.09 21.11
C SER A 111 13.93 -6.33 20.39
N GLN A 112 12.86 -6.15 19.63
CA GLN A 112 12.36 -7.13 18.68
C GLN A 112 12.49 -6.50 17.29
N VAL A 113 12.88 -7.31 16.32
CA VAL A 113 12.91 -6.92 14.92
C VAL A 113 12.05 -7.89 14.13
N ASP A 114 11.09 -7.33 13.42
CA ASP A 114 10.15 -8.05 12.59
C ASP A 114 10.41 -7.75 11.12
N TYR A 115 10.52 -8.80 10.31
CA TYR A 115 10.61 -8.72 8.86
C TYR A 115 9.42 -9.44 8.25
N THR A 116 8.68 -8.76 7.38
CA THR A 116 7.56 -9.34 6.65
C THR A 116 7.80 -9.22 5.16
N ASP A 117 7.91 -10.37 4.49
CA ASP A 117 7.85 -10.46 3.04
C ASP A 117 6.45 -10.88 2.65
N ALA A 118 5.85 -10.19 1.67
CA ALA A 118 4.51 -10.49 1.18
C ALA A 118 4.46 -10.40 -0.34
N TYR A 119 3.72 -11.30 -0.96
CA TYR A 119 3.52 -11.29 -2.41
C TYR A 119 2.15 -11.84 -2.78
N GLY A 120 1.66 -11.45 -3.96
CA GLY A 120 0.46 -12.05 -4.49
C GLY A 120 -0.19 -11.24 -5.61
N PRO A 121 -1.29 -11.76 -6.15
CA PRO A 121 -2.00 -11.12 -7.24
C PRO A 121 -2.95 -10.02 -6.74
N GLY A 122 -3.27 -9.11 -7.64
CA GLY A 122 -4.34 -8.15 -7.45
C GLY A 122 -5.02 -7.74 -8.75
N LEU A 123 -6.10 -6.99 -8.60
CA LEU A 123 -6.86 -6.40 -9.69
C LEU A 123 -7.25 -4.98 -9.32
N ILE A 124 -6.91 -4.04 -10.19
CA ILE A 124 -7.39 -2.67 -10.14
C ILE A 124 -8.49 -2.50 -11.17
N THR A 125 -9.58 -1.86 -10.77
CA THR A 125 -10.60 -1.31 -11.66
C THR A 125 -10.61 0.20 -11.52
N GLU A 126 -10.51 0.91 -12.62
CA GLU A 126 -10.54 2.37 -12.62
C GLU A 126 -11.59 2.90 -13.58
N TYR A 127 -12.25 3.96 -13.17
CA TYR A 127 -13.28 4.63 -13.96
C TYR A 127 -12.95 6.12 -14.05
N ASP A 128 -12.84 6.59 -15.29
CA ASP A 128 -12.65 8.00 -15.58
C ASP A 128 -14.00 8.73 -15.58
N ALA A 129 -14.32 9.36 -14.44
CA ALA A 129 -15.61 9.99 -14.20
C ALA A 129 -15.73 11.34 -14.88
N ILE A 130 -14.67 12.15 -14.81
CA ILE A 130 -14.54 13.43 -15.50
C ILE A 130 -13.15 13.44 -16.12
N ARG A 131 -13.09 13.37 -17.46
CA ARG A 131 -11.84 13.25 -18.23
C ARG A 131 -10.77 14.21 -17.71
N ASP A 132 -9.58 13.65 -17.49
CA ASP A 132 -8.35 14.31 -17.00
C ASP A 132 -8.46 14.97 -15.62
N THR A 133 -9.62 14.89 -14.94
CA THR A 133 -9.94 15.65 -13.73
C THR A 133 -10.26 14.75 -12.55
N LEU A 134 -11.10 13.72 -12.73
CA LEU A 134 -11.62 12.89 -11.66
C LEU A 134 -11.65 11.42 -12.05
N LYS A 135 -10.91 10.60 -11.30
CA LYS A 135 -10.86 9.14 -11.43
C LYS A 135 -11.33 8.47 -10.13
N PHE A 136 -12.15 7.45 -10.28
CA PHE A 136 -12.41 6.47 -9.21
C PHE A 136 -11.58 5.23 -9.45
N ARG A 137 -11.00 4.67 -8.40
CA ARG A 137 -10.24 3.43 -8.47
C ARG A 137 -10.68 2.49 -7.36
N PHE A 138 -10.79 1.21 -7.66
CA PHE A 138 -11.00 0.14 -6.70
C PHE A 138 -9.91 -0.91 -6.90
N ASP A 139 -9.11 -1.12 -5.87
CA ASP A 139 -8.00 -2.07 -5.85
C ASP A 139 -8.32 -3.21 -4.89
N THR A 140 -8.18 -4.45 -5.36
CA THR A 140 -8.31 -5.65 -4.55
C THR A 140 -7.11 -6.56 -4.73
N ASN A 141 -6.61 -7.13 -3.65
CA ASN A 141 -5.49 -8.08 -3.72
C ASN A 141 -5.53 -9.12 -2.61
N VAL A 142 -4.79 -10.20 -2.85
CA VAL A 142 -4.51 -11.24 -1.88
C VAL A 142 -3.00 -11.36 -1.73
N LEU A 143 -2.51 -11.21 -0.51
CA LEU A 143 -1.08 -11.34 -0.21
C LEU A 143 -0.84 -12.55 0.68
N PHE A 144 0.10 -13.39 0.26
CA PHE A 144 0.71 -14.41 1.10
C PHE A 144 1.92 -13.78 1.77
N SER A 145 1.90 -13.71 3.09
CA SER A 145 2.98 -13.08 3.86
C SER A 145 3.68 -14.08 4.77
N ASN A 146 4.97 -13.86 4.97
CA ASN A 146 5.79 -14.56 5.94
C ASN A 146 6.47 -13.52 6.83
N THR A 147 6.11 -13.51 8.11
CA THR A 147 6.70 -12.64 9.11
C THR A 147 7.68 -13.44 9.96
N LYS A 148 8.91 -12.94 10.06
CA LYS A 148 9.96 -13.45 10.94
C LYS A 148 10.24 -12.44 12.03
N SER A 149 10.26 -12.90 13.28
CA SER A 149 10.52 -12.08 14.46
C SER A 149 11.78 -12.57 15.16
N SER A 150 12.73 -11.68 15.38
CA SER A 150 13.97 -11.94 16.11
C SER A 150 14.08 -11.04 17.34
N PHE A 151 14.46 -11.62 18.48
CA PHE A 151 14.57 -10.93 19.76
C PHE A 151 16.04 -10.69 20.11
N VAL A 152 16.36 -9.45 20.50
CA VAL A 152 17.72 -9.02 20.85
C VAL A 152 17.69 -8.53 22.31
N SER A 153 17.88 -9.45 23.27
CA SER A 153 18.04 -9.19 24.73
C SER A 153 18.30 -10.48 25.53
N PRO A 154 18.77 -10.47 26.80
CA PRO A 154 19.51 -11.60 27.39
C PRO A 154 18.68 -12.86 27.64
N ASN A 155 17.36 -12.81 27.48
CA ASN A 155 16.49 -13.98 27.48
C ASN A 155 16.33 -14.43 26.04
N ASN A 156 17.11 -15.45 25.63
CA ASN A 156 17.06 -16.11 24.32
C ASN A 156 15.66 -16.67 24.02
N TYR A 157 14.73 -15.83 23.57
CA TYR A 157 13.49 -16.31 22.97
C TYR A 157 13.80 -16.88 21.59
N PRO A 158 13.24 -18.05 21.24
CA PRO A 158 13.42 -18.58 19.90
C PRO A 158 12.80 -17.63 18.87
N ASP A 159 13.45 -17.50 17.71
CA ASP A 159 12.88 -16.80 16.56
C ASP A 159 11.50 -17.40 16.22
N GLN A 160 10.57 -16.54 15.85
CA GLN A 160 9.23 -16.95 15.47
C GLN A 160 9.01 -16.67 13.98
N SER A 161 8.29 -17.57 13.31
CA SER A 161 7.86 -17.39 11.93
C SER A 161 6.38 -17.66 11.80
N ASN A 162 5.65 -16.72 11.22
CA ASN A 162 4.22 -16.85 10.99
C ASN A 162 3.90 -16.57 9.51
N THR A 163 3.10 -17.45 8.92
CA THR A 163 2.59 -17.27 7.55
C THR A 163 1.14 -16.88 7.59
N ASN A 164 0.78 -15.79 6.90
CA ASN A 164 -0.58 -15.27 6.87
C ASN A 164 -1.05 -15.10 5.42
N THR A 165 -2.37 -15.08 5.25
CA THR A 165 -3.01 -14.61 4.02
C THR A 165 -3.75 -13.33 4.36
N LEU A 166 -3.52 -12.29 3.56
CA LEU A 166 -4.13 -10.99 3.71
C LEU A 166 -5.03 -10.71 2.51
N TRP A 167 -6.28 -10.29 2.76
CA TRP A 167 -7.18 -9.82 1.71
C TRP A 167 -7.36 -8.33 1.87
N SER A 168 -7.06 -7.54 0.85
CA SER A 168 -7.17 -6.09 0.89
C SER A 168 -8.16 -5.57 -0.12
N PHE A 169 -8.98 -4.59 0.30
CA PHE A 169 -9.97 -3.90 -0.51
C PHE A 169 -9.80 -2.40 -0.34
N SER A 170 -9.54 -1.70 -1.45
CA SER A 170 -9.04 -0.34 -1.42
C SER A 170 -9.73 0.56 -2.45
N PRO A 171 -10.91 1.12 -2.14
CA PRO A 171 -11.48 2.21 -2.92
C PRO A 171 -10.66 3.50 -2.78
N SER A 172 -10.58 4.26 -3.85
CA SER A 172 -9.95 5.57 -3.87
C SER A 172 -10.57 6.51 -4.88
N ILE A 173 -10.37 7.79 -4.61
CA ILE A 173 -10.73 8.91 -5.49
C ILE A 173 -9.47 9.73 -5.74
N GLN A 174 -9.23 10.06 -7.01
CA GLN A 174 -8.12 10.92 -7.41
C GLN A 174 -8.67 12.13 -8.16
N TYR A 175 -8.23 13.31 -7.76
CA TYR A 175 -8.63 14.60 -8.33
C TYR A 175 -7.41 15.39 -8.80
N ASN A 176 -7.35 15.65 -10.10
CA ASN A 176 -6.32 16.48 -10.70
C ASN A 176 -6.71 17.95 -10.55
N ILE A 177 -6.13 18.61 -9.54
CA ILE A 177 -6.34 20.04 -9.25
C ILE A 177 -5.90 20.89 -10.44
N THR A 178 -4.77 20.52 -11.04
CA THR A 178 -4.25 21.16 -12.25
C THR A 178 -3.69 20.12 -13.21
N LYS A 179 -3.11 20.60 -14.31
CA LYS A 179 -2.38 19.74 -15.25
C LYS A 179 -1.14 19.06 -14.67
N VAL A 180 -0.66 19.48 -13.50
CA VAL A 180 0.60 19.00 -12.90
C VAL A 180 0.40 18.59 -11.44
N LEU A 181 -0.71 18.99 -10.80
CA LEU A 181 -0.96 18.73 -9.37
C LEU A 181 -2.17 17.83 -9.20
N THR A 182 -2.02 16.78 -8.40
CA THR A 182 -3.08 15.82 -8.10
C THR A 182 -3.20 15.59 -6.59
N THR A 183 -4.38 15.19 -6.14
CA THR A 183 -4.61 14.68 -4.80
C THR A 183 -5.40 13.38 -4.88
N GLN A 184 -5.14 12.49 -3.93
CA GLN A 184 -5.82 11.21 -3.83
C GLN A 184 -6.23 10.96 -2.39
N PHE A 185 -7.42 10.38 -2.22
CA PHE A 185 -7.86 9.81 -0.96
C PHE A 185 -8.10 8.32 -1.15
N ILE A 186 -7.50 7.52 -0.28
CA ILE A 186 -7.55 6.07 -0.33
C ILE A 186 -8.06 5.58 1.03
N TYR A 187 -9.06 4.72 0.99
CA TYR A 187 -9.45 3.91 2.13
C TYR A 187 -9.08 2.47 1.82
N SER A 188 -8.48 1.76 2.77
CA SER A 188 -8.17 0.34 2.61
C SER A 188 -8.65 -0.45 3.80
N TYR A 189 -9.32 -1.57 3.56
CA TYR A 189 -9.61 -2.57 4.58
C TYR A 189 -8.83 -3.84 4.28
N THR A 190 -8.03 -4.30 5.23
CA THR A 190 -7.23 -5.52 5.12
C THR A 190 -7.66 -6.54 6.16
N ILE A 191 -8.03 -7.73 5.71
CA ILE A 191 -8.41 -8.88 6.54
C ILE A 191 -7.18 -9.75 6.74
N ASN A 192 -6.80 -10.02 7.98
CA ASN A 192 -5.81 -11.03 8.31
C ASN A 192 -6.51 -12.35 8.68
N THR A 193 -6.35 -13.37 7.84
CA THR A 193 -7.08 -14.64 8.02
C THR A 193 -6.56 -15.49 9.17
N TYR A 194 -5.30 -15.30 9.57
CA TYR A 194 -4.68 -16.04 10.68
C TYR A 194 -4.99 -15.39 12.03
N ASN A 195 -4.89 -14.06 12.09
CA ASN A 195 -5.21 -13.30 13.28
C ASN A 195 -6.16 -12.13 12.97
N PRO A 196 -7.49 -12.35 13.08
CA PRO A 196 -8.49 -11.34 12.74
C PRO A 196 -8.37 -10.03 13.53
N SER A 197 -7.82 -10.03 14.75
CA SER A 197 -7.60 -8.80 15.53
C SER A 197 -6.58 -7.86 14.89
N MET A 198 -5.69 -8.41 14.05
CA MET A 198 -4.70 -7.67 13.27
C MET A 198 -5.23 -7.23 11.90
N SER A 199 -6.51 -7.44 11.61
CA SER A 199 -7.17 -6.81 10.47
C SER A 199 -7.19 -5.29 10.68
N ALA A 200 -7.03 -4.53 9.60
CA ALA A 200 -6.74 -3.11 9.70
C ALA A 200 -7.55 -2.28 8.71
N ASN A 201 -7.97 -1.11 9.17
CA ASN A 201 -8.46 -0.03 8.32
C ASN A 201 -7.32 0.96 8.12
N THR A 202 -7.10 1.40 6.89
CA THR A 202 -6.10 2.43 6.57
C THR A 202 -6.77 3.59 5.87
N PHE A 203 -6.54 4.79 6.37
CA PHE A 203 -6.92 6.05 5.73
C PHE A 203 -5.65 6.71 5.23
N ASP A 204 -5.59 7.00 3.93
CA ASP A 204 -4.40 7.53 3.29
C ASP A 204 -4.78 8.72 2.41
N PHE A 205 -4.11 9.83 2.66
CA PHE A 205 -4.25 11.06 1.90
C PHE A 205 -2.93 11.37 1.20
N ARG A 206 -3.03 11.66 -0.09
CA ARG A 206 -1.86 11.91 -0.94
C ARG A 206 -1.98 13.21 -1.70
N ILE A 207 -0.83 13.84 -1.91
CA ILE A 207 -0.64 14.96 -2.83
C ILE A 207 0.54 14.62 -3.73
N GLY A 208 0.44 14.93 -5.02
CA GLY A 208 1.47 14.55 -5.96
C GLY A 208 1.53 15.40 -7.21
N ILE A 209 2.58 15.12 -7.98
CA ILE A 209 2.84 15.73 -9.26
C ILE A 209 2.59 14.73 -10.40
N ILE A 210 2.00 15.21 -11.49
CA ILE A 210 1.71 14.47 -12.72
C ILE A 210 2.80 14.79 -13.74
N TYR A 211 3.26 13.77 -14.47
CA TYR A 211 4.25 13.89 -15.53
C TYR A 211 3.64 13.67 -16.93
#